data_AF-A0A7C7KUL4-F1
#
_entry.id   AF-A0A7C7KUL4-F1
#
_cell.length_a   1.000
_cell.length_b   1.000
_cell.length_c   1.000
_cell.angle_alpha   90.00
_cell.angle_beta   90.00
_cell.angle_gamma   90.00
#
_symmetry.space_group_name_H-M   'P 1'
#
loop_
_entity.id
_entity.type
_entity.pdbx_description
1 polymer ?
#
loop_
_entity_poly.entity_id
_entity_poly.type
_entity_poly.pdbx_seq_one_letter_code
_entity_poly.pdbx_strand_id
1 'polypeptide(L)'
;VFNVLYSERGRKTKLKDILKELKKKGIVLDEETLERTFRVFERQNEVDYFINKNARGFLKEQFDLWFYQYIYSDETEFTERRVKQLKVLKEIAYKIIDFVGQFEDELVKIWQKPKFVLNSNYVITLDRIAKKEGGIEVIEKIVDRLIEQKREFKGELDRWRSIKENNRSYRERFEEVGEIGNQVVEWYLLDLVDEDFDPKGILIPTITGKNLNPEYKFLPVDTRYFKDLEVEILSLFDNLDEELDGWLIKSENWQALNTILPKFKEKVQTIYIDPPFNTGSNEFTMYINRFLDSAWITMMENRLRLAREFLKDTGSIFVRIDYHGNHYVRFLMDDIFGKENFRNEIIVKR
;
A
#
# COMPACT_ATOMS: atom_id res chain seq x y z
N VAL A 1 -2.52 31.73 -4.76
CA VAL A 1 -2.73 30.26 -4.72
C VAL A 1 -2.10 29.67 -5.98
N PHE A 2 -1.09 28.80 -5.85
CA PHE A 2 -0.60 28.02 -7.00
C PHE A 2 -1.61 26.89 -7.22
N ASN A 3 -2.37 26.96 -8.32
CA ASN A 3 -3.24 25.86 -8.71
C ASN A 3 -2.36 24.82 -9.43
N VAL A 4 -2.17 23.66 -8.79
CA VAL A 4 -1.52 22.51 -9.40
C VAL A 4 -2.62 21.66 -10.03
N LEU A 5 -2.61 21.54 -11.35
CA LEU A 5 -3.47 20.60 -12.06
C LEU A 5 -2.74 19.25 -12.10
N TYR A 6 -3.41 18.18 -11.66
CA TYR A 6 -2.89 16.83 -11.79
C TYR A 6 -2.75 16.47 -13.28
N SER A 7 -1.69 15.73 -13.61
CA SER A 7 -1.46 15.27 -14.98
C SER A 7 -2.44 14.15 -15.32
N GLU A 8 -3.52 14.49 -16.01
CA GLU A 8 -4.30 13.48 -16.74
C GLU A 8 -3.53 13.13 -18.03
N ARG A 9 -3.25 11.85 -18.26
CA ARG A 9 -2.55 11.27 -19.44
C ARG A 9 -1.02 11.44 -19.51
N GLY A 10 -0.33 11.56 -18.37
CA GLY A 10 1.14 11.46 -18.32
C GLY A 10 1.91 12.64 -18.94
N ARG A 11 1.24 13.77 -19.21
CA ARG A 11 1.92 15.00 -19.63
C ARG A 11 2.73 15.57 -18.46
N LYS A 12 4.06 15.62 -18.62
CA LYS A 12 4.97 16.34 -17.71
C LYS A 12 5.06 17.81 -18.13
N THR A 13 4.89 18.73 -17.18
CA THR A 13 5.09 20.17 -17.41
C THR A 13 6.55 20.43 -17.76
N LYS A 14 6.82 21.20 -18.82
CA LYS A 14 8.19 21.53 -19.24
C LYS A 14 8.77 22.60 -18.30
N LEU A 15 10.02 22.44 -17.88
CA LEU A 15 10.74 23.38 -17.00
C LEU A 15 10.75 24.82 -17.55
N LYS A 16 10.85 24.98 -18.88
CA LYS A 16 10.80 26.28 -19.56
C LYS A 16 9.49 27.04 -19.34
N ASP A 17 8.37 26.32 -19.25
CA ASP A 17 7.06 26.94 -19.02
C ASP A 17 6.94 27.45 -17.58
N ILE A 18 7.52 26.71 -16.62
CA ILE A 18 7.59 27.10 -15.21
C ILE A 18 8.45 28.36 -15.03
N LEU A 19 9.64 28.41 -15.65
CA LEU A 19 10.52 29.58 -15.62
C LEU A 19 9.85 30.82 -16.22
N LYS A 20 9.08 30.65 -17.30
CA LYS A 20 8.35 31.75 -17.95
C LYS A 20 7.27 32.34 -17.04
N GLU A 21 6.52 31.49 -16.31
CA GLU A 21 5.52 31.94 -15.35
C GLU A 21 6.12 32.57 -14.09
N LEU A 22 7.25 32.05 -13.60
CA LEU A 22 7.98 32.65 -12.48
C LEU A 22 8.51 34.04 -12.84
N LYS A 23 9.02 34.21 -14.06
CA LYS A 23 9.48 35.51 -14.58
C LYS A 23 8.34 36.53 -14.68
N LYS A 24 7.13 36.11 -15.09
CA LYS A 24 5.94 36.98 -15.09
C LYS A 24 5.55 37.46 -13.69
N LYS A 25 5.85 36.67 -12.66
CA LYS A 25 5.62 37.01 -11.25
C LYS A 25 6.80 37.77 -10.60
N GLY A 26 7.79 38.18 -11.39
CA GLY A 26 8.96 38.93 -10.91
C GLY A 26 10.01 38.08 -10.18
N ILE A 27 9.91 36.75 -10.24
CA ILE A 27 10.88 35.83 -9.62
C ILE A 27 11.87 35.40 -10.71
N VAL A 28 13.13 35.76 -10.55
CA VAL A 28 14.21 35.36 -11.47
C VAL A 28 14.91 34.13 -10.88
N LEU A 29 14.75 32.99 -11.54
CA LEU A 29 15.40 31.72 -11.23
C LEU A 29 16.07 31.21 -12.50
N ASP A 30 17.26 30.62 -12.36
CA ASP A 30 17.91 29.89 -13.44
C ASP A 30 17.41 28.44 -13.50
N GLU A 31 17.66 27.77 -14.63
CA GLU A 31 17.24 26.39 -14.87
C GLU A 31 17.94 25.42 -13.89
N GLU A 32 19.20 25.69 -13.57
CA GLU A 32 20.00 24.89 -12.63
C GLU A 32 19.43 24.94 -11.20
N THR A 33 19.05 26.11 -10.69
CA THR A 33 18.44 26.25 -9.36
C THR A 33 17.06 25.62 -9.33
N LEU A 34 16.28 25.73 -10.41
CA LEU A 34 14.97 25.08 -10.50
C LEU A 34 15.10 23.56 -10.50
N GLU A 35 16.01 22.99 -11.29
CA GLU A 35 16.31 21.56 -11.26
C GLU A 35 16.83 21.09 -9.91
N ARG A 36 17.73 21.87 -9.27
CA ARG A 36 18.22 21.56 -7.93
C ARG A 36 17.09 21.58 -6.92
N THR A 37 16.16 22.54 -7.03
CA THR A 37 14.98 22.65 -6.16
C THR A 37 14.04 21.46 -6.36
N PHE A 38 13.79 21.04 -7.60
CA PHE A 38 13.03 19.83 -7.88
C PHE A 38 13.74 18.59 -7.36
N ARG A 39 15.04 18.43 -7.57
CA ARG A 39 15.82 17.32 -7.00
C ARG A 39 15.78 17.31 -5.48
N VAL A 40 15.82 18.46 -4.82
CA VAL A 40 15.67 18.56 -3.36
C VAL A 40 14.26 18.21 -2.92
N PHE A 41 13.24 18.67 -3.63
CA PHE A 41 11.83 18.36 -3.35
C PHE A 41 11.49 16.89 -3.57
N GLU A 42 11.96 16.30 -4.68
CA GLU A 42 11.86 14.87 -4.97
C GLU A 42 12.58 14.07 -3.89
N ARG A 43 13.81 14.45 -3.53
CA ARG A 43 14.55 13.84 -2.42
C ARG A 43 13.82 13.98 -1.09
N GLN A 44 13.16 15.10 -0.81
CA GLN A 44 12.34 15.29 0.40
C GLN A 44 11.08 14.43 0.42
N ASN A 45 10.54 14.03 -0.74
CA ASN A 45 9.48 13.03 -0.83
C ASN A 45 10.01 11.59 -0.74
N GLU A 46 11.30 11.37 -1.03
CA GLU A 46 11.99 10.08 -0.87
C GLU A 46 12.57 9.87 0.55
N VAL A 47 12.65 10.91 1.37
CA VAL A 47 13.05 10.80 2.77
C VAL A 47 11.81 10.37 3.55
N ASP A 48 11.83 9.14 4.07
CA ASP A 48 10.80 8.66 4.98
C ASP A 48 10.63 9.65 6.14
N TYR A 49 9.43 10.22 6.23
CA TYR A 49 9.05 11.06 7.37
C TYR A 49 8.92 10.14 8.59
N PHE A 50 9.96 10.07 9.40
CA PHE A 50 9.90 9.43 10.69
C PHE A 50 9.05 10.29 11.63
N ILE A 51 7.87 9.77 12.01
CA ILE A 51 7.00 10.41 13.01
C ILE A 51 7.31 9.77 14.37
N ASN A 52 7.85 10.55 15.30
CA ASN A 52 8.12 10.11 16.65
C ASN A 52 6.85 10.17 17.51
N LYS A 53 6.43 9.01 18.02
CA LYS A 53 5.23 8.86 18.87
C LYS A 53 5.27 9.68 20.16
N ASN A 54 6.46 10.04 20.65
CA ASN A 54 6.66 10.82 21.88
C ASN A 54 7.93 11.68 21.78
N ALA A 55 8.03 12.54 20.75
CA ALA A 55 9.18 13.42 20.55
C ALA A 55 9.50 14.26 21.79
N ARG A 56 8.47 14.79 22.47
CA ARG A 56 8.65 15.64 23.65
C ARG A 56 9.39 14.90 24.77
N GLY A 57 8.95 13.70 25.13
CA GLY A 57 9.59 12.90 26.17
C GLY A 57 11.00 12.49 25.78
N PHE A 58 11.15 11.95 24.56
CA PHE A 58 12.45 11.51 24.04
C PHE A 58 13.49 12.63 24.03
N LEU A 59 13.16 13.80 23.46
CA LEU A 59 14.10 14.92 23.37
C LEU A 59 14.43 15.50 24.75
N LYS A 60 13.50 15.48 25.72
CA LYS A 60 13.79 15.88 27.10
C LYS A 60 14.80 14.93 27.74
N GLU A 61 14.60 13.63 27.58
CA GLU A 61 15.53 12.63 28.11
C GLU A 61 16.93 12.76 27.47
N GLN A 62 17.01 12.91 26.14
CA GLN A 62 18.29 13.09 25.45
C GLN A 62 19.00 14.37 25.90
N PHE A 63 18.25 15.47 26.05
CA PHE A 63 18.82 16.71 26.58
C PHE A 63 19.29 16.54 28.01
N ASP A 64 18.53 15.89 28.88
CA ASP A 64 18.89 15.68 30.28
C ASP A 64 20.12 14.78 30.44
N LEU A 65 20.24 13.73 29.62
CA LEU A 65 21.44 12.88 29.56
C LEU A 65 22.67 13.68 29.11
N TRP A 66 22.55 14.45 28.03
CA TRP A 66 23.63 15.33 27.57
C TRP A 66 23.99 16.37 28.63
N PHE A 67 22.99 16.97 29.26
CA PHE A 67 23.18 17.99 30.29
C PHE A 67 23.88 17.41 31.53
N TYR A 68 23.54 16.19 31.92
CA TYR A 68 24.23 15.44 32.96
C TYR A 68 25.70 15.19 32.57
N GLN A 69 25.96 14.65 31.37
CA GLN A 69 27.32 14.42 30.88
C GLN A 69 28.16 15.70 30.85
N TYR A 70 27.54 16.81 30.45
CA TYR A 70 28.17 18.12 30.44
C TYR A 70 28.51 18.64 31.85
N ILE A 71 27.63 18.40 32.83
CA ILE A 71 27.87 18.81 34.22
C ILE A 71 28.99 17.98 34.86
N TYR A 72 29.09 16.70 34.53
CA TYR A 72 30.03 15.77 35.15
C TYR A 72 31.32 15.57 34.34
N SER A 73 31.55 16.34 33.27
CA SER A 73 32.82 16.28 32.55
C SER A 73 33.91 17.02 33.35
N ASP A 74 35.05 16.34 33.55
CA ASP A 74 36.20 16.83 34.35
C ASP A 74 36.83 18.12 33.81
N GLU A 75 36.48 18.52 32.58
CA GLU A 75 36.99 19.72 31.91
C GLU A 75 36.13 20.98 32.16
N THR A 76 35.03 20.89 32.89
CA THR A 76 34.08 22.00 33.04
C THR A 76 34.30 22.79 34.33
N GLU A 77 34.76 24.04 34.21
CA GLU A 77 34.80 24.98 35.35
C GLU A 77 33.43 25.64 35.61
N PHE A 78 32.91 25.46 36.83
CA PHE A 78 31.61 26.01 37.25
C PHE A 78 31.74 27.35 37.97
N THR A 79 31.69 28.44 37.21
CA THR A 79 31.50 29.79 37.77
C THR A 79 30.02 30.09 38.04
N GLU A 80 29.71 31.02 38.96
CA GLU A 80 28.32 31.44 39.24
C GLU A 80 27.61 31.93 37.97
N ARG A 81 28.34 32.65 37.11
CA ARG A 81 27.85 33.08 35.78
C ARG A 81 27.52 31.88 34.89
N ARG A 82 28.37 30.85 34.85
CA ARG A 82 28.14 29.64 34.06
C ARG A 82 26.91 28.87 34.54
N VAL A 83 26.74 28.74 35.86
CA VAL A 83 25.55 28.09 36.44
C VAL A 83 24.27 28.82 36.04
N LYS A 84 24.25 30.17 36.08
CA LYS A 84 23.11 30.97 35.62
C LYS A 84 22.84 30.74 34.12
N GLN A 85 23.88 30.70 33.28
CA GLN A 85 23.74 30.41 31.86
C GLN A 85 23.17 29.01 31.59
N LEU A 86 23.61 27.99 32.34
CA LEU A 86 23.11 26.61 32.18
C LEU A 86 21.64 26.49 32.56
N LYS A 87 21.17 27.22 33.58
CA LYS A 87 19.73 27.30 33.92
C LYS A 87 18.92 27.89 32.76
N VAL A 88 19.38 29.02 32.21
CA VAL A 88 18.72 29.66 31.06
C VAL A 88 18.74 28.75 29.82
N LEU A 89 19.86 28.07 29.55
CA LEU A 89 19.96 27.10 28.45
C LEU A 89 18.93 25.98 28.61
N LYS A 90 18.81 25.40 29.81
CA LYS A 90 17.83 24.35 30.10
C LYS A 90 16.39 24.83 29.87
N GLU A 91 16.05 26.04 30.32
CA GLU A 91 14.73 26.62 30.07
C GLU A 91 14.44 26.83 28.57
N ILE A 92 15.42 27.34 27.82
CA ILE A 92 15.28 27.55 26.36
C ILE A 92 15.16 26.19 25.65
N ALA A 93 16.00 25.22 25.99
CA ALA A 93 15.97 23.88 25.42
C ALA A 93 14.61 23.23 25.64
N TYR A 94 14.07 23.26 26.86
CA TYR A 94 12.75 22.71 27.15
C TYR A 94 11.63 23.41 26.38
N LYS A 95 11.69 24.75 26.20
CA LYS A 95 10.72 25.47 25.37
C LYS A 95 10.77 25.05 23.90
N ILE A 96 11.98 24.88 23.34
CA ILE A 96 12.17 24.41 21.97
C ILE A 96 11.65 22.97 21.83
N ILE A 97 11.99 22.10 22.78
CA ILE A 97 11.52 20.71 22.80
C ILE A 97 10.01 20.64 22.90
N ASP A 98 9.38 21.46 23.74
CA ASP A 98 7.93 21.51 23.86
C ASP A 98 7.27 21.98 22.56
N PHE A 99 7.88 22.96 21.86
CA PHE A 99 7.41 23.42 20.55
C PHE A 99 7.53 22.33 19.48
N VAL A 100 8.69 21.69 19.35
CA VAL A 100 8.90 20.58 18.41
C VAL A 100 7.96 19.42 18.72
N GLY A 101 7.81 19.08 20.01
CA GLY A 101 6.91 18.03 20.45
C GLY A 101 5.45 18.32 20.11
N GLN A 102 4.99 19.57 20.21
CA GLN A 102 3.64 19.95 19.79
C GLN A 102 3.42 19.74 18.29
N PHE A 103 4.39 20.12 17.46
CA PHE A 103 4.30 19.89 16.02
C PHE A 103 4.23 18.39 15.68
N GLU A 104 5.06 17.59 16.35
CA GLU A 104 5.06 16.14 16.17
C GLU A 104 3.74 15.50 16.64
N ASP A 105 3.19 15.95 17.77
CA ASP A 105 1.90 15.50 18.28
C ASP A 105 0.79 15.74 17.23
N GLU A 106 0.83 16.86 16.50
CA GLU A 106 -0.11 17.14 15.40
C GLU A 106 0.11 16.21 14.19
N LEU A 107 1.35 15.91 13.83
CA LEU A 107 1.64 14.92 12.77
C LEU A 107 1.14 13.53 13.14
N VAL A 108 1.36 13.09 14.38
CA VAL A 108 0.83 11.82 14.91
C VAL A 108 -0.70 11.80 14.80
N LYS A 109 -1.38 12.88 15.20
CA LYS A 109 -2.85 12.98 15.06
C LYS A 109 -3.29 12.87 13.62
N ILE A 110 -2.64 13.56 12.69
CA ILE A 110 -2.95 13.48 11.26
C ILE A 110 -2.73 12.06 10.72
N TRP A 111 -1.64 11.41 11.12
CA TRP A 111 -1.30 10.05 10.72
C TRP A 111 -2.30 9.02 11.25
N GLN A 112 -2.81 9.20 12.46
CA GLN A 112 -3.79 8.33 13.10
C GLN A 112 -5.24 8.59 12.68
N LYS A 113 -5.51 9.62 11.86
CA LYS A 113 -6.87 9.89 11.39
C LYS A 113 -7.44 8.65 10.69
N PRO A 114 -8.69 8.26 11.00
CA PRO A 114 -9.37 7.21 10.26
C PRO A 114 -9.33 7.50 8.76
N LYS A 115 -8.96 6.50 7.97
CA LYS A 115 -9.05 6.58 6.52
C LYS A 115 -10.38 6.05 6.05
N PHE A 116 -10.91 6.69 5.02
CA PHE A 116 -12.15 6.30 4.38
C PHE A 116 -11.84 5.42 3.17
N VAL A 117 -12.70 4.43 2.92
CA VAL A 117 -12.68 3.65 1.69
C VAL A 117 -13.10 4.56 0.55
N LEU A 118 -12.21 4.77 -0.42
CA LEU A 118 -12.48 5.62 -1.59
C LEU A 118 -13.24 4.87 -2.69
N ASN A 119 -12.98 3.58 -2.84
CA ASN A 119 -13.61 2.73 -3.84
C ASN A 119 -13.63 1.28 -3.34
N SER A 120 -14.67 0.54 -3.73
CA SER A 120 -14.83 -0.89 -3.50
C SER A 120 -15.35 -1.53 -4.78
N ASN A 121 -14.74 -2.64 -5.19
CA ASN A 121 -15.22 -3.46 -6.28
C ASN A 121 -15.29 -4.91 -5.79
N TYR A 122 -16.08 -5.73 -6.46
CA TYR A 122 -16.30 -7.12 -6.10
C TYR A 122 -15.90 -8.02 -7.26
N VAL A 123 -15.20 -9.12 -6.95
CA VAL A 123 -14.83 -10.13 -7.92
C VAL A 123 -15.59 -11.40 -7.59
N ILE A 124 -16.54 -11.78 -8.44
CA ILE A 124 -17.48 -12.87 -8.19
C ILE A 124 -17.44 -13.84 -9.37
N THR A 125 -17.28 -15.14 -9.11
CA THR A 125 -17.29 -16.15 -10.17
C THR A 125 -18.70 -16.37 -10.73
N LEU A 126 -18.78 -16.69 -12.03
CA LEU A 126 -20.06 -16.93 -12.70
C LEU A 126 -20.90 -18.03 -12.04
N ASP A 127 -20.28 -19.08 -11.49
CA ASP A 127 -20.99 -20.16 -10.79
C ASP A 127 -21.72 -19.67 -9.53
N ARG A 128 -21.15 -18.69 -8.82
CA ARG A 128 -21.78 -18.11 -7.62
C ARG A 128 -22.98 -17.26 -7.99
N ILE A 129 -22.86 -16.47 -9.07
CA ILE A 129 -23.98 -15.70 -9.61
C ILE A 129 -25.09 -16.65 -10.07
N ALA A 130 -24.75 -17.68 -10.85
CA ALA A 130 -25.71 -18.63 -11.40
C ALA A 130 -26.49 -19.45 -10.36
N LYS A 131 -25.93 -19.63 -9.15
CA LYS A 131 -26.60 -20.32 -8.03
C LYS A 131 -27.69 -19.49 -7.37
N LYS A 132 -27.69 -18.16 -7.53
CA LYS A 132 -28.68 -17.26 -6.93
C LYS A 132 -29.94 -17.18 -7.79
N GLU A 133 -31.07 -16.91 -7.16
CA GLU A 133 -32.34 -16.69 -7.86
C GLU A 133 -32.22 -15.46 -8.78
N GLY A 134 -32.62 -15.60 -10.05
CA GLY A 134 -32.42 -14.55 -11.07
C GLY A 134 -30.98 -14.43 -11.60
N GLY A 135 -30.03 -15.21 -11.09
CA GLY A 135 -28.62 -15.11 -11.46
C GLY A 135 -28.33 -15.35 -12.95
N ILE A 136 -29.06 -16.26 -13.59
CA ILE A 136 -28.91 -16.51 -15.04
C ILE A 136 -29.27 -15.28 -15.86
N GLU A 137 -30.32 -14.52 -15.49
CA GLU A 137 -30.72 -13.30 -16.19
C GLU A 137 -29.64 -12.21 -16.08
N VAL A 138 -29.00 -12.11 -14.92
CA VAL A 138 -27.86 -11.20 -14.71
C VAL A 138 -26.66 -11.64 -15.54
N ILE A 139 -26.36 -12.94 -15.62
CA ILE A 139 -25.29 -13.46 -16.47
C ILE A 139 -25.57 -13.17 -17.95
N GLU A 140 -26.83 -13.24 -18.41
CA GLU A 140 -27.17 -12.85 -19.78
C GLU A 140 -26.78 -11.41 -20.09
N LYS A 141 -27.07 -10.47 -19.18
CA LYS A 141 -26.67 -9.06 -19.31
C LYS A 141 -25.14 -8.89 -19.29
N ILE A 142 -24.44 -9.65 -18.43
CA ILE A 142 -22.97 -9.67 -18.40
C ILE A 142 -22.43 -10.16 -19.74
N VAL A 143 -22.99 -11.23 -20.31
CA VAL A 143 -22.60 -11.78 -21.61
C VAL A 143 -22.78 -10.74 -22.72
N ASP A 144 -23.88 -9.98 -22.73
CA ASP A 144 -24.10 -8.92 -23.72
C ASP A 144 -22.99 -7.85 -23.68
N ARG A 145 -22.59 -7.42 -22.48
CA ARG A 145 -21.46 -6.49 -22.28
C ARG A 145 -20.13 -7.11 -22.68
N LEU A 146 -19.91 -8.38 -22.39
CA LEU A 146 -18.71 -9.11 -22.79
C LEU A 146 -18.61 -9.23 -24.32
N ILE A 147 -19.73 -9.37 -25.04
CA ILE A 147 -19.74 -9.38 -26.51
C ILE A 147 -19.26 -8.03 -27.06
N GLU A 148 -19.72 -6.92 -26.48
CA GLU A 148 -19.25 -5.57 -26.84
C GLU A 148 -17.75 -5.42 -26.55
N GLN A 149 -17.32 -5.79 -25.35
CA GLN A 149 -15.92 -5.79 -24.94
C GLN A 149 -15.02 -6.68 -25.82
N LYS A 150 -15.54 -7.83 -26.30
CA LYS A 150 -14.81 -8.72 -27.22
C LYS A 150 -14.56 -8.06 -28.58
N ARG A 151 -15.46 -7.19 -29.05
CA ARG A 151 -15.27 -6.44 -30.32
C ARG A 151 -14.11 -5.46 -30.18
N GLU A 152 -14.02 -4.75 -29.07
CA GLU A 152 -12.89 -3.88 -28.75
C GLU A 152 -11.59 -4.66 -28.63
N PHE A 153 -11.60 -5.79 -27.91
CA PHE A 153 -10.46 -6.71 -27.80
C PHE A 153 -9.94 -7.15 -29.16
N LYS A 154 -10.83 -7.54 -30.09
CA LYS A 154 -10.45 -7.94 -31.46
C LYS A 154 -9.82 -6.79 -32.24
N GLY A 155 -10.26 -5.55 -32.03
CA GLY A 155 -9.68 -4.36 -32.67
C GLY A 155 -8.23 -4.08 -32.26
N GLU A 156 -7.85 -4.49 -31.05
CA GLU A 156 -6.49 -4.32 -30.50
C GLU A 156 -5.74 -5.65 -30.32
N LEU A 157 -6.15 -6.73 -30.99
CA LEU A 157 -5.62 -8.09 -30.75
C LEU A 157 -4.10 -8.18 -30.92
N ASP A 158 -3.54 -7.56 -31.97
CA ASP A 158 -2.09 -7.60 -32.23
C ASP A 158 -1.29 -6.92 -31.13
N ARG A 159 -1.84 -5.86 -30.52
CA ARG A 159 -1.24 -5.21 -29.34
C ARG A 159 -1.19 -6.17 -28.16
N TRP A 160 -2.31 -6.84 -27.86
CA TRP A 160 -2.38 -7.76 -26.73
C TRP A 160 -1.51 -9.00 -26.92
N ARG A 161 -1.40 -9.52 -28.16
CA ARG A 161 -0.47 -10.60 -28.52
C ARG A 161 0.98 -10.20 -28.27
N SER A 162 1.40 -9.03 -28.77
CA SER A 162 2.75 -8.51 -28.55
C SER A 162 3.12 -8.43 -27.06
N ILE A 163 2.21 -7.92 -26.22
CA ILE A 163 2.42 -7.82 -24.77
C ILE A 163 2.55 -9.21 -24.14
N LYS A 164 1.75 -10.18 -24.57
CA LYS A 164 1.79 -11.55 -24.04
C LYS A 164 3.06 -12.30 -24.45
N GLU A 165 3.56 -12.07 -25.66
CA GLU A 165 4.78 -12.70 -26.19
C GLU A 165 6.06 -12.10 -25.60
N ASN A 166 6.09 -10.78 -25.38
CA ASN A 166 7.28 -10.08 -24.89
C ASN A 166 7.49 -10.18 -23.37
N ASN A 167 6.43 -10.42 -22.59
CA ASN A 167 6.49 -10.40 -21.12
C ASN A 167 6.31 -11.80 -20.51
N ARG A 168 7.25 -12.17 -19.64
CA ARG A 168 7.33 -13.53 -19.08
C ARG A 168 6.46 -13.72 -17.86
N SER A 169 6.16 -12.65 -17.12
CA SER A 169 5.34 -12.70 -15.91
C SER A 169 4.04 -11.90 -16.07
N TYR A 170 3.00 -12.28 -15.32
CA TYR A 170 1.77 -11.48 -15.22
C TYR A 170 2.09 -10.04 -14.84
N ARG A 171 2.99 -9.83 -13.87
CA ARG A 171 3.39 -8.50 -13.41
C ARG A 171 3.84 -7.59 -14.55
N GLU A 172 4.77 -8.05 -15.38
CA GLU A 172 5.30 -7.27 -16.50
C GLU A 172 4.19 -6.92 -17.51
N ARG A 173 3.29 -7.87 -17.79
CA ARG A 173 2.13 -7.61 -18.67
C ARG A 173 1.27 -6.46 -18.14
N PHE A 174 0.89 -6.48 -16.86
CA PHE A 174 0.03 -5.44 -16.29
C PHE A 174 0.75 -4.10 -16.07
N GLU A 175 2.07 -4.09 -15.86
CA GLU A 175 2.87 -2.86 -15.82
C GLU A 175 2.92 -2.15 -17.17
N GLU A 176 3.06 -2.90 -18.27
CA GLU A 176 3.06 -2.34 -19.63
C GLU A 176 1.67 -1.84 -20.05
N VAL A 177 0.62 -2.60 -19.71
CA VAL A 177 -0.76 -2.28 -20.11
C VAL A 177 -1.30 -1.08 -19.34
N GLY A 178 -0.98 -0.96 -18.05
CA GLY A 178 -1.54 0.05 -17.16
C GLY A 178 -2.98 -0.28 -16.76
N GLU A 179 -3.86 0.74 -16.77
CA GLU A 179 -5.26 0.57 -16.38
C GLU A 179 -6.05 -0.13 -17.51
N ILE A 180 -6.57 -1.31 -17.20
CA ILE A 180 -7.46 -2.07 -18.08
C ILE A 180 -8.89 -1.62 -17.82
N GLY A 181 -9.65 -1.37 -18.89
CA GLY A 181 -11.07 -1.01 -18.85
C GLY A 181 -12.00 -2.11 -19.38
N ASN A 182 -11.50 -3.32 -19.61
CA ASN A 182 -12.20 -4.39 -20.32
C ASN A 182 -11.93 -5.77 -19.67
N GLN A 183 -12.99 -6.47 -19.27
CA GLN A 183 -12.92 -7.77 -18.58
C GLN A 183 -12.32 -8.87 -19.46
N VAL A 184 -12.63 -8.87 -20.76
CA VAL A 184 -12.10 -9.87 -21.71
C VAL A 184 -10.60 -9.72 -21.88
N VAL A 185 -10.10 -8.48 -21.93
CA VAL A 185 -8.66 -8.19 -21.96
C VAL A 185 -7.99 -8.71 -20.69
N GLU A 186 -8.57 -8.44 -19.51
CA GLU A 186 -8.04 -8.94 -18.23
C GLU A 186 -7.96 -10.46 -18.21
N TRP A 187 -9.03 -11.17 -18.59
CA TRP A 187 -9.04 -12.63 -18.65
C TRP A 187 -7.99 -13.18 -19.62
N TYR A 188 -7.81 -12.57 -20.79
CA TYR A 188 -6.82 -13.00 -21.77
C TYR A 188 -5.37 -12.83 -21.27
N LEU A 189 -5.08 -11.71 -20.59
CA LEU A 189 -3.75 -11.42 -20.04
C LEU A 189 -3.41 -12.30 -18.82
N LEU A 190 -4.43 -12.77 -18.09
CA LEU A 190 -4.32 -13.74 -16.99
C LEU A 190 -4.33 -15.20 -17.44
N ASP A 191 -4.38 -15.47 -18.75
CA ASP A 191 -4.47 -16.83 -19.31
C ASP A 191 -5.72 -17.61 -18.87
N LEU A 192 -6.81 -16.90 -18.55
CA LEU A 192 -8.10 -17.50 -18.21
C LEU A 192 -8.94 -17.83 -19.45
N VAL A 193 -8.70 -17.10 -20.54
CA VAL A 193 -9.33 -17.33 -21.85
C VAL A 193 -8.31 -17.15 -22.97
N ASP A 194 -8.57 -17.75 -24.12
CA ASP A 194 -7.77 -17.60 -25.33
C ASP A 194 -8.31 -16.49 -26.26
N GLU A 195 -7.65 -16.33 -27.41
CA GLU A 195 -8.04 -15.35 -28.42
C GLU A 195 -9.35 -15.70 -29.14
N ASP A 196 -9.71 -16.99 -29.19
CA ASP A 196 -10.89 -17.52 -29.85
C ASP A 196 -12.13 -17.52 -28.96
N PHE A 197 -11.96 -17.25 -27.66
CA PHE A 197 -13.03 -17.16 -26.67
C PHE A 197 -14.21 -16.35 -27.18
N ASP A 198 -15.37 -17.00 -27.23
CA ASP A 198 -16.67 -16.40 -27.56
C ASP A 198 -17.52 -16.28 -26.28
N PRO A 199 -17.80 -15.04 -25.80
CA PRO A 199 -18.66 -14.82 -24.64
C PRO A 199 -20.04 -15.50 -24.73
N LYS A 200 -20.56 -15.73 -25.95
CA LYS A 200 -21.83 -16.45 -26.12
C LYS A 200 -21.76 -17.90 -25.62
N GLY A 201 -20.57 -18.48 -25.59
CA GLY A 201 -20.32 -19.83 -25.06
C GLY A 201 -20.48 -19.94 -23.54
N ILE A 202 -20.57 -18.83 -22.80
CA ILE A 202 -20.79 -18.82 -21.34
C ILE A 202 -22.14 -19.45 -20.99
N LEU A 203 -23.19 -19.22 -21.79
CA LEU A 203 -24.52 -19.76 -21.56
C LEU A 203 -24.90 -20.75 -22.66
N ILE A 204 -25.22 -21.97 -22.26
CA ILE A 204 -25.68 -23.03 -23.15
C ILE A 204 -27.21 -23.14 -23.13
N PRO A 205 -27.86 -23.27 -24.29
CA PRO A 205 -29.30 -23.51 -24.36
C PRO A 205 -29.63 -24.91 -23.84
N THR A 206 -30.70 -25.01 -23.06
CA THR A 206 -31.24 -26.25 -22.49
C THR A 206 -32.75 -26.30 -22.70
N ILE A 207 -33.35 -27.46 -22.46
CA ILE A 207 -34.80 -27.67 -22.64
C ILE A 207 -35.62 -26.73 -21.74
N THR A 208 -35.07 -26.33 -20.59
CA THR A 208 -35.74 -25.51 -19.57
C THR A 208 -35.29 -24.05 -19.56
N GLY A 209 -34.48 -23.59 -20.53
CA GLY A 209 -33.94 -22.23 -20.57
C GLY A 209 -32.45 -22.20 -20.93
N LYS A 210 -31.68 -21.26 -20.37
CA LYS A 210 -30.21 -21.24 -20.49
C LYS A 210 -29.56 -21.71 -19.19
N ASN A 211 -28.44 -22.41 -19.29
CA ASN A 211 -27.62 -22.80 -18.15
C ASN A 211 -26.17 -22.35 -18.36
N LEU A 212 -25.45 -22.19 -17.25
CA LEU A 212 -24.03 -21.86 -17.27
C LEU A 212 -23.20 -23.03 -17.85
N ASN A 213 -22.34 -22.72 -18.82
CA ASN A 213 -21.40 -23.68 -19.38
C ASN A 213 -20.39 -24.12 -18.30
N PRO A 214 -20.25 -25.43 -18.02
CA PRO A 214 -19.30 -25.93 -17.03
C PRO A 214 -17.84 -25.52 -17.26
N GLU A 215 -17.46 -25.24 -18.51
CA GLU A 215 -16.12 -24.80 -18.91
C GLU A 215 -15.79 -23.41 -18.34
N TYR A 216 -16.74 -22.48 -18.41
CA TYR A 216 -16.54 -21.08 -18.06
C TYR A 216 -17.03 -20.71 -16.66
N LYS A 217 -17.54 -21.68 -15.89
CA LYS A 217 -18.23 -21.41 -14.62
C LYS A 217 -17.38 -20.69 -13.57
N PHE A 218 -16.05 -20.85 -13.62
CA PHE A 218 -15.12 -20.22 -12.68
C PHE A 218 -14.50 -18.93 -13.18
N LEU A 219 -14.95 -18.38 -14.32
CA LEU A 219 -14.47 -17.07 -14.76
C LEU A 219 -14.89 -16.00 -13.74
N PRO A 220 -13.93 -15.19 -13.25
CA PRO A 220 -14.20 -14.14 -12.27
C PRO A 220 -14.75 -12.89 -12.95
N VAL A 221 -15.87 -12.36 -12.48
CA VAL A 221 -16.44 -11.08 -12.94
C VAL A 221 -16.08 -9.99 -11.94
N ASP A 222 -15.28 -9.00 -12.36
CA ASP A 222 -14.97 -7.80 -11.57
C ASP A 222 -16.00 -6.69 -11.87
N THR A 223 -16.75 -6.25 -10.84
CA THR A 223 -17.77 -5.20 -10.96
C THR A 223 -17.21 -3.87 -11.47
N ARG A 224 -15.90 -3.67 -11.42
CA ARG A 224 -15.22 -2.51 -12.03
C ARG A 224 -15.53 -2.35 -13.52
N TYR A 225 -15.71 -3.45 -14.25
CA TYR A 225 -15.99 -3.46 -15.68
C TYR A 225 -17.48 -3.43 -16.02
N PHE A 226 -18.34 -3.54 -15.01
CA PHE A 226 -19.80 -3.65 -15.15
C PHE A 226 -20.50 -2.71 -14.16
N LYS A 227 -20.08 -1.44 -14.13
CA LYS A 227 -20.63 -0.45 -13.18
C LYS A 227 -22.13 -0.20 -13.36
N ASP A 228 -22.67 -0.43 -14.55
CA ASP A 228 -24.10 -0.40 -14.82
C ASP A 228 -24.86 -1.58 -14.20
N LEU A 229 -24.20 -2.74 -14.02
CA LEU A 229 -24.77 -3.96 -13.46
C LEU A 229 -24.38 -4.21 -11.99
N GLU A 230 -23.51 -3.38 -11.41
CA GLU A 230 -22.98 -3.58 -10.06
C GLU A 230 -24.10 -3.74 -9.02
N VAL A 231 -25.09 -2.85 -9.01
CA VAL A 231 -26.21 -2.94 -8.06
C VAL A 231 -27.03 -4.22 -8.27
N GLU A 232 -27.25 -4.61 -9.52
CA GLU A 232 -28.02 -5.81 -9.87
C GLU A 232 -27.28 -7.08 -9.43
N ILE A 233 -25.98 -7.18 -9.72
CA ILE A 233 -25.13 -8.29 -9.28
C ILE A 233 -25.12 -8.40 -7.76
N LEU A 234 -24.92 -7.28 -7.05
CA LEU A 234 -24.85 -7.28 -5.59
C LEU A 234 -26.20 -7.59 -4.94
N SER A 235 -27.31 -7.22 -5.56
CA SER A 235 -28.66 -7.51 -5.05
C SER A 235 -29.01 -9.00 -5.03
N LEU A 236 -28.25 -9.85 -5.73
CA LEU A 236 -28.39 -11.31 -5.69
C LEU A 236 -27.91 -11.93 -4.36
N PHE A 237 -27.20 -11.16 -3.53
CA PHE A 237 -26.58 -11.63 -2.30
C PHE A 237 -27.18 -10.92 -1.09
N ASP A 238 -27.96 -11.64 -0.28
CA ASP A 238 -28.60 -11.10 0.93
C ASP A 238 -27.58 -10.60 1.96
N ASN A 239 -26.52 -11.38 2.19
CA ASN A 239 -25.41 -11.03 3.08
C ASN A 239 -24.07 -11.19 2.36
N LEU A 240 -23.71 -10.16 1.60
CA LEU A 240 -22.47 -10.14 0.84
C LEU A 240 -21.24 -10.41 1.72
N ASP A 241 -21.24 -9.94 2.97
CA ASP A 241 -20.08 -10.04 3.84
C ASP A 241 -19.77 -11.48 4.29
N GLU A 242 -20.80 -12.32 4.41
CA GLU A 242 -20.66 -13.75 4.72
C GLU A 242 -20.26 -14.58 3.50
N GLU A 243 -20.52 -14.08 2.29
CA GLU A 243 -20.22 -14.74 1.02
C GLU A 243 -18.81 -14.43 0.49
N LEU A 244 -18.14 -13.43 1.05
CA LEU A 244 -16.77 -13.04 0.68
C LEU A 244 -15.74 -14.02 1.27
N ASP A 245 -14.95 -14.67 0.42
CA ASP A 245 -13.85 -15.53 0.90
C ASP A 245 -12.54 -14.75 1.17
N GLY A 246 -12.42 -13.53 0.63
CA GLY A 246 -11.16 -12.82 0.61
C GLY A 246 -11.31 -11.32 0.37
N TRP A 247 -10.32 -10.57 0.88
CA TRP A 247 -10.27 -9.11 0.83
C TRP A 247 -8.94 -8.70 0.19
N LEU A 248 -9.00 -7.91 -0.87
CA LEU A 248 -7.83 -7.27 -1.46
C LEU A 248 -7.88 -5.77 -1.17
N ILE A 249 -6.90 -5.28 -0.41
CA ILE A 249 -6.89 -3.88 0.05
C ILE A 249 -5.68 -3.17 -0.55
N LYS A 250 -5.94 -2.15 -1.36
CA LYS A 250 -4.91 -1.23 -1.87
C LYS A 250 -4.82 0.00 -0.97
N SER A 251 -3.87 -0.02 -0.04
CA SER A 251 -3.59 1.10 0.86
C SER A 251 -2.20 0.95 1.47
N GLU A 252 -1.76 1.96 2.21
CA GLU A 252 -0.66 1.81 3.15
C GLU A 252 -1.08 0.77 4.21
N ASN A 253 -0.29 -0.28 4.38
CA ASN A 253 -0.70 -1.49 5.11
C ASN A 253 -0.90 -1.25 6.62
N TRP A 254 -0.17 -0.34 7.26
CA TRP A 254 -0.42 -0.02 8.66
C TRP A 254 -1.80 0.64 8.82
N GLN A 255 -2.20 1.53 7.91
CA GLN A 255 -3.54 2.13 7.94
C GLN A 255 -4.65 1.16 7.53
N ALA A 256 -4.40 0.29 6.55
CA ALA A 256 -5.33 -0.78 6.19
C ALA A 256 -5.64 -1.68 7.39
N LEU A 257 -4.59 -2.15 8.07
CA LEU A 257 -4.72 -3.02 9.24
C LEU A 257 -5.48 -2.31 10.37
N ASN A 258 -5.18 -1.05 10.68
CA ASN A 258 -5.96 -0.32 11.69
C ASN A 258 -7.45 -0.21 11.32
N THR A 259 -7.76 0.03 10.05
CA THR A 259 -9.14 0.20 9.59
C THR A 259 -9.97 -1.08 9.73
N ILE A 260 -9.37 -2.24 9.41
CA ILE A 260 -10.07 -3.52 9.45
C ILE A 260 -9.92 -4.25 10.80
N LEU A 261 -9.06 -3.77 11.70
CA LEU A 261 -8.79 -4.39 13.00
C LEU A 261 -10.07 -4.69 13.80
N PRO A 262 -11.06 -3.78 13.95
CA PRO A 262 -12.25 -4.07 14.74
C PRO A 262 -13.02 -5.31 14.25
N LYS A 263 -12.96 -5.60 12.96
CA LYS A 263 -13.63 -6.75 12.35
C LYS A 263 -12.87 -8.06 12.56
N PHE A 264 -11.55 -8.02 12.45
CA PHE A 264 -10.68 -9.21 12.41
C PHE A 264 -9.82 -9.44 13.65
N LYS A 265 -9.98 -8.60 14.69
CA LYS A 265 -9.29 -8.76 15.97
C LYS A 265 -9.43 -10.18 16.50
N GLU A 266 -8.31 -10.81 16.84
CA GLU A 266 -8.22 -12.18 17.37
C GLU A 266 -8.92 -13.26 16.50
N LYS A 267 -9.10 -13.02 15.19
CA LYS A 267 -9.76 -13.97 14.27
C LYS A 267 -8.80 -14.58 13.25
N VAL A 268 -7.60 -14.04 13.09
CA VAL A 268 -6.65 -14.52 12.10
C VAL A 268 -5.89 -15.74 12.62
N GLN A 269 -5.94 -16.85 11.89
CA GLN A 269 -5.23 -18.07 12.23
C GLN A 269 -3.76 -18.03 11.80
N THR A 270 -3.49 -17.49 10.61
CA THR A 270 -2.15 -17.48 10.03
C THR A 270 -1.87 -16.14 9.37
N ILE A 271 -0.72 -15.57 9.68
CA ILE A 271 -0.18 -14.39 8.99
C ILE A 271 1.11 -14.81 8.28
N TYR A 272 1.25 -14.44 7.01
CA TYR A 272 2.50 -14.57 6.27
C TYR A 272 2.86 -13.20 5.71
N ILE A 273 4.09 -12.76 5.94
CA ILE A 273 4.62 -11.51 5.39
C ILE A 273 6.01 -11.72 4.78
N ASP A 274 6.27 -10.98 3.71
CA ASP A 274 7.55 -10.92 3.00
C ASP A 274 7.98 -9.44 2.87
N PRO A 275 8.43 -8.83 3.99
CA PRO A 275 8.82 -7.42 4.02
C PRO A 275 10.12 -7.14 3.23
N PRO A 276 10.42 -5.85 2.94
CA PRO A 276 11.75 -5.41 2.52
C PRO A 276 12.88 -6.03 3.35
N PHE A 277 13.88 -6.58 2.68
CA PHE A 277 15.07 -7.17 3.32
C PHE A 277 16.15 -6.14 3.68
N ASN A 278 15.95 -4.85 3.35
CA ASN A 278 16.91 -3.76 3.54
C ASN A 278 18.29 -4.05 2.94
N THR A 279 18.34 -4.63 1.74
CA THR A 279 19.60 -5.07 1.09
C THR A 279 20.45 -3.92 0.55
N GLY A 280 20.01 -2.67 0.68
CA GLY A 280 20.72 -1.49 0.20
C GLY A 280 20.58 -1.21 -1.30
N SER A 281 19.81 -2.04 -2.04
CA SER A 281 19.49 -1.84 -3.45
C SER A 281 17.97 -1.98 -3.71
N ASN A 282 17.41 -1.04 -4.47
CA ASN A 282 16.00 -1.08 -4.91
C ASN A 282 15.83 -1.83 -6.24
N GLU A 283 16.91 -2.38 -6.82
CA GLU A 283 16.94 -2.91 -8.20
C GLU A 283 15.94 -4.04 -8.47
N PHE A 284 15.42 -4.69 -7.43
CA PHE A 284 14.52 -5.84 -7.55
C PHE A 284 13.20 -5.71 -6.77
N THR A 285 12.87 -4.52 -6.23
CA THR A 285 11.70 -4.33 -5.34
C THR A 285 10.82 -3.15 -5.75
N MET A 286 9.50 -3.27 -5.62
CA MET A 286 8.53 -2.16 -5.80
C MET A 286 8.46 -1.20 -4.61
N TYR A 287 9.25 -1.46 -3.58
CA TYR A 287 9.30 -0.70 -2.34
C TYR A 287 10.71 -0.18 -2.08
N ILE A 288 10.81 0.89 -1.27
CA ILE A 288 12.08 1.42 -0.77
C ILE A 288 12.78 0.30 0.01
N ASN A 289 14.04 0.01 -0.33
CA ASN A 289 14.83 -1.07 0.27
C ASN A 289 16.17 -0.53 0.81
N ARG A 290 16.23 0.79 0.99
CA ARG A 290 17.34 1.55 1.56
C ARG A 290 16.84 2.39 2.73
N PHE A 291 16.30 1.73 3.72
CA PHE A 291 15.91 2.38 4.96
C PHE A 291 17.13 2.51 5.88
N LEU A 292 17.17 3.56 6.68
CA LEU A 292 17.97 3.52 7.91
C LEU A 292 17.41 2.41 8.79
N ASP A 293 18.28 1.63 9.45
CA ASP A 293 17.87 0.49 10.28
C ASP A 293 16.78 0.89 11.30
N SER A 294 16.91 2.05 11.93
CA SER A 294 15.92 2.59 12.87
C SER A 294 14.54 2.82 12.23
N ALA A 295 14.49 3.33 10.99
CA ALA A 295 13.25 3.56 10.28
C ALA A 295 12.58 2.24 9.88
N TRP A 296 13.37 1.28 9.39
CA TRP A 296 12.88 -0.04 9.03
C TRP A 296 12.35 -0.83 10.23
N ILE A 297 13.10 -0.82 11.34
CA ILE A 297 12.69 -1.46 12.60
C ILE A 297 11.37 -0.86 13.09
N THR A 298 11.25 0.46 13.08
CA THR A 298 10.02 1.15 13.50
C THR A 298 8.85 0.81 12.59
N MET A 299 9.07 0.77 11.28
CA MET A 299 8.06 0.37 10.29
C MET A 299 7.56 -1.06 10.54
N MET A 300 8.48 -1.99 10.79
CA MET A 300 8.19 -3.39 11.12
C MET A 300 7.47 -3.52 12.45
N GLU A 301 7.98 -2.90 13.52
CA GLU A 301 7.37 -2.92 14.86
C GLU A 301 5.91 -2.46 14.80
N ASN A 302 5.63 -1.34 14.14
CA ASN A 302 4.28 -0.79 14.01
C ASN A 302 3.29 -1.80 13.40
N ARG A 303 3.73 -2.61 12.43
CA ARG A 303 2.90 -3.62 11.74
C ARG A 303 2.82 -4.92 12.52
N LEU A 304 3.92 -5.36 13.11
CA LEU A 304 3.96 -6.59 13.91
C LEU A 304 3.12 -6.47 15.17
N ARG A 305 3.08 -5.30 15.82
CA ARG A 305 2.18 -5.04 16.95
C ARG A 305 0.71 -5.16 16.53
N LEU A 306 0.32 -4.64 15.36
CA LEU A 306 -1.02 -4.87 14.82
C LEU A 306 -1.25 -6.34 14.51
N ALA A 307 -0.30 -7.01 13.86
CA ALA A 307 -0.40 -8.44 13.55
C ALA A 307 -0.70 -9.28 14.80
N ARG A 308 -0.13 -8.95 15.96
CA ARG A 308 -0.44 -9.60 17.24
C ARG A 308 -1.91 -9.47 17.64
N GLU A 309 -2.50 -8.29 17.47
CA GLU A 309 -3.92 -8.03 17.80
C GLU A 309 -4.89 -8.78 16.85
N PHE A 310 -4.47 -9.04 15.60
CA PHE A 310 -5.26 -9.81 14.65
C PHE A 310 -5.23 -11.32 14.93
N LEU A 311 -4.12 -11.82 15.46
CA LEU A 311 -3.91 -13.25 15.65
C LEU A 311 -4.76 -13.81 16.77
N LYS A 312 -5.36 -14.98 16.51
CA LYS A 312 -5.85 -15.87 17.57
C LYS A 312 -4.73 -16.26 18.52
N ASP A 313 -5.07 -16.64 19.74
CA ASP A 313 -4.09 -17.21 20.69
C ASP A 313 -3.44 -18.51 20.18
N THR A 314 -4.13 -19.25 19.32
CA THR A 314 -3.61 -20.44 18.62
C THR A 314 -3.02 -20.13 17.25
N GLY A 315 -2.93 -18.85 16.88
CA GLY A 315 -2.47 -18.40 15.58
C GLY A 315 -0.96 -18.37 15.44
N SER A 316 -0.47 -18.37 14.21
CA SER A 316 0.96 -18.30 13.89
C SER A 316 1.26 -17.21 12.88
N ILE A 317 2.38 -16.52 13.05
CA ILE A 317 2.92 -15.57 12.08
C ILE A 317 4.24 -16.07 11.52
N PHE A 318 4.38 -15.97 10.21
CA PHE A 318 5.58 -16.31 9.45
C PHE A 318 6.11 -15.02 8.81
N VAL A 319 7.36 -14.69 9.11
CA VAL A 319 8.05 -13.53 8.56
C VAL A 319 9.21 -14.04 7.73
N ARG A 320 9.14 -13.84 6.41
CA ARG A 320 10.28 -14.12 5.52
C ARG A 320 11.27 -12.98 5.63
N ILE A 321 12.52 -13.29 5.91
CA ILE A 321 13.61 -12.32 6.02
C ILE A 321 14.90 -12.98 5.53
N ASP A 322 15.88 -12.18 5.10
CA ASP A 322 17.24 -12.64 4.85
C ASP A 322 18.16 -12.35 6.06
N TYR A 323 19.44 -12.63 5.88
CA TYR A 323 20.45 -12.47 6.92
C TYR A 323 20.75 -11.01 7.28
N HIS A 324 20.35 -10.03 6.47
CA HIS A 324 20.56 -8.61 6.78
C HIS A 324 19.56 -8.09 7.82
N GLY A 325 18.33 -8.60 7.82
CA GLY A 325 17.27 -8.16 8.73
C GLY A 325 16.96 -9.11 9.90
N ASN A 326 17.43 -10.36 9.85
CA ASN A 326 16.99 -11.41 10.78
C ASN A 326 17.21 -11.04 12.26
N HIS A 327 18.38 -10.52 12.62
CA HIS A 327 18.68 -10.15 14.01
C HIS A 327 17.74 -9.06 14.53
N TYR A 328 17.34 -8.11 13.69
CA TYR A 328 16.38 -7.07 14.08
C TYR A 328 14.96 -7.62 14.24
N VAL A 329 14.49 -8.41 13.27
CA VAL A 329 13.15 -9.04 13.33
C VAL A 329 13.05 -9.95 14.52
N ARG A 330 14.08 -10.74 14.80
CA ARG A 330 14.12 -11.65 15.93
C ARG A 330 13.80 -10.95 17.25
N PHE A 331 14.49 -9.85 17.52
CA PHE A 331 14.25 -9.06 18.73
C PHE A 331 12.84 -8.47 18.77
N LEU A 332 12.34 -7.94 17.66
CA LEU A 332 10.96 -7.43 17.59
C LEU A 332 9.93 -8.52 17.84
N MET A 333 10.14 -9.71 17.27
CA MET A 333 9.23 -10.84 17.47
C MET A 333 9.24 -11.31 18.93
N ASP A 334 10.40 -11.36 19.58
CA ASP A 334 10.52 -11.70 20.99
C ASP A 334 9.83 -10.68 21.90
N ASP A 335 9.97 -9.37 21.62
CA ASP A 335 9.31 -8.30 22.38
C ASP A 335 7.77 -8.34 22.23
N ILE A 336 7.28 -8.52 21.00
CA ILE A 336 5.86 -8.37 20.67
C ILE A 336 5.07 -9.64 20.98
N PHE A 337 5.65 -10.81 20.69
CA PHE A 337 4.96 -12.10 20.79
C PHE A 337 5.40 -12.93 21.99
N GLY A 338 6.46 -12.53 22.71
CA GLY A 338 7.03 -13.30 23.80
C GLY A 338 8.04 -14.34 23.28
N LYS A 339 9.22 -14.37 23.90
CA LYS A 339 10.33 -15.26 23.52
C LYS A 339 9.95 -16.74 23.60
N GLU A 340 9.08 -17.10 24.54
CA GLU A 340 8.56 -18.45 24.77
C GLU A 340 7.63 -18.94 23.64
N ASN A 341 7.06 -18.03 22.86
CA ASN A 341 6.15 -18.37 21.76
C ASN A 341 6.90 -18.61 20.44
N PHE A 342 8.21 -18.46 20.42
CA PHE A 342 9.00 -18.84 19.27
C PHE A 342 8.95 -20.35 19.02
N ARG A 343 8.63 -20.72 17.78
CA ARG A 343 8.51 -22.12 17.38
C ARG A 343 9.72 -22.63 16.61
N ASN A 344 10.03 -22.03 15.47
CA ASN A 344 11.11 -22.50 14.59
C ASN A 344 11.58 -21.40 13.64
N GLU A 345 12.79 -21.57 13.12
CA GLU A 345 13.32 -20.86 11.96
C GLU A 345 13.40 -21.84 10.79
N ILE A 346 12.90 -21.42 9.62
CA ILE A 346 12.85 -22.25 8.41
C ILE A 346 13.86 -21.71 7.40
N ILE A 347 14.87 -22.51 7.08
CA ILE A 347 15.90 -22.15 6.10
C ILE A 347 15.47 -22.65 4.73
N VAL A 348 15.25 -21.72 3.79
CA VAL A 348 14.92 -22.04 2.39
C VAL A 348 16.18 -21.89 1.55
N LYS A 349 16.71 -23.02 1.05
CA LYS A 349 17.81 -23.01 0.08
C LYS A 349 17.24 -22.67 -1.29
N ARG A 350 17.65 -21.53 -1.85
CA ARG A 350 17.23 -21.06 -3.18
C ARG A 350 18.17 -21.55 -4.26
#